data_AF-A0A117SFV7-F1
#
_entry.id   AF-A0A117SFV7-F1
#
_cell.length_a   1.000
_cell.length_b   1.000
_cell.length_c   1.000
_cell.angle_alpha   90.00
_cell.angle_beta   90.00
_cell.angle_gamma   90.00
#
_symmetry.space_group_name_H-M   'P 1'
#
loop_
_entity.id
_entity.type
_entity.pdbx_description
1 polymer ?
#
loop_
_entity_poly.entity_id
_entity_poly.type
_entity_poly.pdbx_seq_one_letter_code
_entity_poly.pdbx_strand_id
1 'polypeptide(L)'
;MERGKSMPEMPVDLSPDKPGPAPMRRRTRAAKLPASVEAQVARFSPPARRELRRLIRLSTRFADLTDTFPAAAYALATRRGPKAEREDAIGLVLEGAPLKVVARKLELPNWLKKLPPEAFEQPLGELPRSETFSRRVASRLPHDKGQAPFWLESVAFASKATHDEFAIWLAEQPIYADRGDPERVFAVLAAYAWFSRAPASEAKELIIVAWRPEIAFDTALCAAKSWLNRLRLIMQLQPGALLDSWLDGGEAEGYSFVPLTDRNSLLIEAQAMQNCADQYAERLARERCRLFSVRKGGTHVATLEIGPHARETGVLTITQLKARHNMPASIEAWQAAYAWLSKQSGLKRLPPMISPERPFDEKAWRRLMAPYRTAKSGAPWLPQRLTQATFARMDMDLCDLARRGGVTSWLFT
;
A
#
# COMPACT_ATOMS: atom_id res chain seq x y z
N MET A 1 -24.77 46.53 58.85
CA MET A 1 -25.88 46.75 57.90
C MET A 1 -25.64 45.81 56.73
N GLU A 2 -26.47 44.86 56.34
CA GLU A 2 -27.80 44.40 56.72
C GLU A 2 -27.96 42.94 56.27
N ARG A 3 -28.68 42.15 57.07
CA ARG A 3 -29.72 41.14 56.74
C ARG A 3 -29.44 40.24 55.53
N GLY A 4 -29.29 38.92 55.70
CA GLY A 4 -30.30 38.03 56.24
C GLY A 4 -31.02 37.32 55.08
N LYS A 5 -30.57 36.11 54.73
CA LYS A 5 -31.30 35.21 53.81
C LYS A 5 -31.64 33.92 54.54
N SER A 6 -32.93 33.80 54.81
CA SER A 6 -33.65 32.64 55.32
C SER A 6 -33.44 31.44 54.38
N MET A 7 -33.14 30.27 54.96
CA MET A 7 -33.25 28.98 54.29
C MET A 7 -34.64 28.41 54.56
N PRO A 8 -35.34 27.86 53.54
CA PRO A 8 -36.60 27.19 53.76
C PRO A 8 -36.36 25.78 54.32
N GLU A 9 -37.06 25.47 55.41
CA GLU A 9 -37.23 24.13 55.95
C GLU A 9 -37.84 23.21 54.88
N MET A 10 -37.15 22.11 54.58
CA MET A 10 -37.66 21.03 53.75
C MET A 10 -38.42 20.03 54.65
N PRO A 11 -39.63 19.59 54.24
CA PRO A 11 -40.43 18.66 55.03
C PRO A 11 -39.77 17.28 55.08
N VAL A 12 -39.71 16.71 56.28
CA VAL A 12 -39.31 15.33 56.54
C VAL A 12 -40.46 14.40 56.11
N ASP A 13 -40.29 13.75 54.96
CA ASP A 13 -41.17 12.70 54.46
C ASP A 13 -40.93 11.40 55.26
N LEU A 14 -41.78 11.17 56.26
CA LEU A 14 -41.90 9.90 56.99
C LEU A 14 -42.85 8.96 56.24
N SER A 15 -42.39 8.46 55.08
CA SER A 15 -43.08 7.38 54.36
C SER A 15 -42.66 6.00 54.93
N PRO A 16 -43.62 5.11 55.28
CA PRO A 16 -43.34 3.81 55.88
C PRO A 16 -42.85 2.77 54.84
N ASP A 17 -41.89 1.95 55.26
CA ASP A 17 -41.49 0.65 54.71
C ASP A 17 -41.41 0.51 53.18
N LYS A 18 -40.24 0.87 52.62
CA LYS A 18 -39.80 0.31 51.34
C LYS A 18 -39.39 -1.16 51.54
N PRO A 19 -40.03 -2.14 50.88
CA PRO A 19 -39.60 -3.52 50.93
C PRO A 19 -38.16 -3.62 50.41
N GLY A 20 -37.28 -4.23 51.23
CA GLY A 20 -35.88 -4.43 50.90
C GLY A 20 -35.70 -5.12 49.54
N PRO A 21 -34.64 -4.81 48.79
CA PRO A 21 -34.41 -5.37 47.47
C PRO A 21 -34.40 -6.90 47.55
N ALA A 22 -35.26 -7.52 46.74
CA ALA A 22 -35.35 -8.97 46.64
C ALA A 22 -33.95 -9.58 46.45
N PRO A 23 -33.62 -10.68 47.14
CA PRO A 23 -32.30 -11.28 47.08
C PRO A 23 -31.97 -11.59 45.61
N MET A 24 -30.91 -10.95 45.09
CA MET A 24 -30.40 -11.22 43.75
C MET A 24 -30.16 -12.73 43.64
N ARG A 25 -31.04 -13.43 42.92
CA ARG A 25 -30.88 -14.85 42.59
C ARG A 25 -29.47 -15.02 42.02
N ARG A 26 -28.59 -15.67 42.78
CA ARG A 26 -27.24 -16.06 42.32
C ARG A 26 -27.41 -16.77 40.99
N ARG A 27 -26.97 -16.12 39.90
CA ARG A 27 -26.94 -16.73 38.57
C ARG A 27 -26.22 -18.07 38.68
N THR A 28 -26.95 -19.14 38.39
CA THR A 28 -26.41 -20.50 38.35
C THR A 28 -25.18 -20.49 37.45
N ARG A 29 -24.04 -20.89 38.01
CA ARG A 29 -22.75 -20.87 37.31
C ARG A 29 -22.88 -21.80 36.10
N ALA A 30 -22.78 -21.24 34.90
CA ALA A 30 -22.92 -22.02 33.66
C ALA A 30 -21.94 -23.19 33.66
N ALA A 31 -22.38 -24.35 33.18
CA ALA A 31 -21.54 -25.54 33.05
C ALA A 31 -20.25 -25.21 32.30
N LYS A 32 -19.12 -25.72 32.81
CA LYS A 32 -17.81 -25.60 32.17
C LYS A 32 -17.79 -26.44 30.91
N LEU A 33 -17.20 -25.90 29.84
CA LEU A 33 -16.96 -26.66 28.62
C LEU A 33 -15.81 -27.66 28.83
N PRO A 34 -15.74 -28.75 28.05
CA PRO A 34 -14.58 -29.63 28.03
C PRO A 34 -13.29 -28.84 27.72
N ALA A 35 -12.17 -29.25 28.31
CA ALA A 35 -10.90 -28.52 28.19
C ALA A 35 -10.41 -28.39 26.73
N SER A 36 -10.61 -29.41 25.90
CA SER A 36 -10.28 -29.39 24.47
C SER A 36 -11.08 -28.33 23.70
N VAL A 37 -12.39 -28.26 23.94
CA VAL A 37 -13.28 -27.26 23.33
C VAL A 37 -12.93 -25.85 23.79
N GLU A 38 -12.60 -25.69 25.07
CA GLU A 38 -12.17 -24.40 25.60
C GLU A 38 -10.84 -23.95 24.99
N ALA A 39 -9.89 -24.87 24.79
CA ALA A 39 -8.63 -24.60 24.10
C ALA A 39 -8.87 -24.18 22.63
N GLN A 40 -9.80 -24.82 21.92
CA GLN A 40 -10.17 -24.43 20.57
C GLN A 40 -10.81 -23.03 20.52
N VAL A 41 -11.74 -22.73 21.43
CA VAL A 41 -12.34 -21.39 21.54
C VAL A 41 -11.29 -20.32 21.87
N ALA A 42 -10.26 -20.66 22.66
CA ALA A 42 -9.20 -19.73 23.02
C ALA A 42 -8.37 -19.27 21.81
N ARG A 43 -8.35 -20.01 20.70
CA ARG A 43 -7.66 -19.64 19.45
C ARG A 43 -8.34 -18.52 18.67
N PHE A 44 -9.64 -18.28 18.89
CA PHE A 44 -10.36 -17.16 18.28
C PHE A 44 -10.01 -15.85 18.98
N SER A 45 -10.26 -14.72 18.30
CA SER A 45 -10.07 -13.40 18.90
C SER A 45 -10.98 -13.18 20.13
N PRO A 46 -10.54 -12.43 21.16
CA PRO A 46 -11.30 -12.24 22.40
C PRO A 46 -12.78 -11.82 22.21
N PRO A 47 -13.14 -10.94 21.26
CA PRO A 47 -14.53 -10.55 21.03
C PRO A 47 -15.48 -11.71 20.69
N ALA A 48 -14.99 -12.74 19.98
CA ALA A 48 -15.81 -13.88 19.55
C ALA A 48 -16.00 -14.94 20.65
N ARG A 49 -15.02 -15.09 21.55
CA ARG A 49 -14.95 -16.23 22.49
C ARG A 49 -16.20 -16.38 23.36
N ARG A 50 -16.76 -15.27 23.87
CA ARG A 50 -17.94 -15.33 24.75
C ARG A 50 -19.15 -15.92 24.02
N GLU A 51 -19.38 -15.46 22.80
CA GLU A 51 -20.53 -15.88 22.01
C GLU A 51 -20.35 -17.31 21.50
N LEU A 52 -19.14 -17.70 21.10
CA LEU A 52 -18.83 -19.10 20.76
C LEU A 52 -19.15 -20.04 21.91
N ARG A 53 -18.74 -19.72 23.15
CA ARG A 53 -19.11 -20.53 24.32
C ARG A 53 -20.61 -20.58 24.57
N ARG A 54 -21.35 -19.52 24.21
CA ARG A 54 -22.81 -19.52 24.31
C ARG A 54 -23.41 -20.49 23.29
N LEU A 55 -22.99 -20.40 22.04
CA LEU A 55 -23.45 -21.26 20.94
C LEU A 55 -23.11 -22.74 21.19
N ILE A 56 -21.90 -23.05 21.64
CA ILE A 56 -21.47 -24.42 21.96
C ILE A 56 -22.32 -25.04 23.08
N ARG A 57 -22.76 -24.25 24.07
CA ARG A 57 -23.67 -24.75 25.11
C ARG A 57 -25.08 -25.05 24.60
N LEU A 58 -25.48 -24.46 23.47
CA LEU A 58 -26.75 -24.80 22.83
C LEU A 58 -26.65 -26.12 22.06
N SER A 59 -25.50 -26.41 21.44
CA SER A 59 -25.28 -27.65 20.70
C SER A 59 -23.80 -27.92 20.49
N THR A 60 -23.38 -29.19 20.62
CA THR A 60 -22.02 -29.66 20.32
C THR A 60 -21.63 -29.44 18.86
N ARG A 61 -22.59 -29.33 17.94
CA ARG A 61 -22.34 -29.03 16.53
C ARG A 61 -21.61 -27.70 16.31
N PHE A 62 -21.79 -26.73 17.22
CA PHE A 62 -21.02 -25.49 17.17
C PHE A 62 -19.56 -25.68 17.56
N ALA A 63 -19.23 -26.68 18.38
CA ALA A 63 -17.85 -27.05 18.65
C ALA A 63 -17.22 -27.62 17.37
N ASP A 64 -17.90 -28.55 16.68
CA ASP A 64 -17.45 -29.10 15.40
C ASP A 64 -17.26 -28.02 14.34
N LEU A 65 -18.14 -27.01 14.32
CA LEU A 65 -18.03 -25.86 13.41
C LEU A 65 -16.77 -25.03 13.69
N THR A 66 -16.35 -24.90 14.96
CA THR A 66 -15.11 -24.17 15.30
C THR A 66 -13.85 -24.84 14.76
N ASP A 67 -13.90 -26.13 14.44
CA ASP A 67 -12.79 -26.89 13.84
C ASP A 67 -12.90 -26.98 12.32
N THR A 68 -14.10 -27.32 11.82
CA THR A 68 -14.32 -27.63 10.40
C THR A 68 -14.55 -26.40 9.53
N PHE A 69 -15.06 -25.31 10.11
CA PHE A 69 -15.24 -24.04 9.41
C PHE A 69 -15.12 -22.83 10.35
N PRO A 70 -13.90 -22.49 10.79
CA PRO A 70 -13.68 -21.42 11.76
C PRO A 70 -14.27 -20.07 11.35
N ALA A 71 -14.24 -19.72 10.06
CA ALA A 71 -14.83 -18.47 9.57
C ALA A 71 -16.34 -18.37 9.82
N ALA A 72 -17.08 -19.48 9.66
CA ALA A 72 -18.53 -19.52 9.90
C ALA A 72 -18.84 -19.38 11.39
N ALA A 73 -18.10 -20.10 12.25
CA ALA A 73 -18.21 -19.95 13.69
C ALA A 73 -17.93 -18.50 14.12
N TYR A 74 -16.88 -17.89 13.57
CA TYR A 74 -16.52 -16.50 13.84
C TYR A 74 -17.58 -15.50 13.37
N ALA A 75 -18.13 -15.66 12.16
CA ALA A 75 -19.16 -14.79 11.62
C ALA A 75 -20.46 -14.82 12.45
N LEU A 76 -20.86 -16.00 12.94
CA LEU A 76 -21.99 -16.16 13.85
C LEU A 76 -21.71 -15.46 15.20
N ALA A 77 -20.51 -15.67 15.75
CA ALA A 77 -20.11 -15.12 17.05
C ALA A 77 -19.98 -13.59 17.05
N THR A 78 -19.50 -13.02 15.96
CA THR A 78 -19.35 -11.56 15.79
C THR A 78 -20.59 -10.89 15.19
N ARG A 79 -21.66 -11.66 14.98
CA ARG A 79 -22.97 -11.19 14.49
C ARG A 79 -22.88 -10.49 13.13
N ARG A 80 -22.01 -10.97 12.24
CA ARG A 80 -21.90 -10.49 10.86
C ARG A 80 -23.22 -10.71 10.11
N GLY A 81 -23.59 -9.74 9.28
CA GLY A 81 -24.74 -9.82 8.39
C GLY A 81 -26.10 -9.59 9.06
N PRO A 82 -27.19 -9.66 8.26
CA PRO A 82 -28.57 -9.48 8.74
C PRO A 82 -28.93 -10.48 9.84
N LYS A 83 -29.74 -10.03 10.81
CA LYS A 83 -30.16 -10.86 11.95
C LYS A 83 -30.90 -12.14 11.49
N ALA A 84 -31.86 -12.01 10.58
CA ALA A 84 -32.66 -13.12 10.08
C ALA A 84 -31.79 -14.21 9.43
N GLU A 85 -30.85 -13.82 8.57
CA GLU A 85 -29.96 -14.78 7.90
C GLU A 85 -29.06 -15.52 8.89
N ARG A 86 -28.62 -14.84 9.95
CA ARG A 86 -27.84 -15.45 11.01
C ARG A 86 -28.66 -16.44 11.85
N GLU A 87 -29.91 -16.12 12.14
CA GLU A 87 -30.82 -17.02 12.86
C GLU A 87 -31.11 -18.27 12.03
N ASP A 88 -31.36 -18.12 10.74
CA ASP A 88 -31.51 -19.25 9.82
C ASP A 88 -30.21 -20.09 9.74
N ALA A 89 -29.04 -19.45 9.67
CA ALA A 89 -27.75 -20.15 9.66
C ALA A 89 -27.50 -20.92 10.97
N ILE A 90 -27.93 -20.37 12.11
CA ILE A 90 -27.93 -21.09 13.39
C ILE A 90 -28.83 -22.32 13.32
N GLY A 91 -30.05 -22.19 12.78
CA GLY A 91 -30.98 -23.30 12.55
C GLY A 91 -30.34 -24.41 11.70
N LEU A 92 -29.75 -24.04 10.56
CA LEU A 92 -29.04 -24.96 9.67
C LEU A 92 -27.90 -25.71 10.37
N VAL A 93 -27.13 -25.05 11.25
CA VAL A 93 -26.08 -25.71 12.03
C VAL A 93 -26.67 -26.69 13.04
N LEU A 94 -27.77 -26.32 13.72
CA LEU A 94 -28.46 -27.19 14.68
C LEU A 94 -29.02 -28.46 14.01
N GLU A 95 -29.56 -28.30 12.81
CA GLU A 95 -30.09 -29.40 11.97
C GLU A 95 -28.97 -30.28 11.38
N GLY A 96 -27.71 -29.85 11.42
CA GLY A 96 -26.59 -30.58 10.83
C GLY A 96 -26.53 -30.47 9.31
N ALA A 97 -26.99 -29.35 8.74
CA ALA A 97 -26.96 -29.11 7.31
C ALA A 97 -25.52 -29.09 6.74
N PRO A 98 -25.33 -29.37 5.43
CA PRO A 98 -24.01 -29.31 4.81
C PRO A 98 -23.36 -27.93 4.93
N LEU A 99 -22.05 -27.87 5.21
CA LEU A 99 -21.30 -26.62 5.42
C LEU A 99 -21.43 -25.62 4.26
N LYS A 100 -21.58 -26.09 3.01
CA LYS A 100 -21.79 -25.24 1.83
C LYS A 100 -23.10 -24.46 1.90
N VAL A 101 -24.14 -25.03 2.53
CA VAL A 101 -25.45 -24.37 2.74
C VAL A 101 -25.32 -23.29 3.81
N VAL A 102 -24.65 -23.60 4.93
CA VAL A 102 -24.33 -22.62 5.98
C VAL A 102 -23.47 -21.48 5.43
N ALA A 103 -22.44 -21.79 4.64
CA ALA A 103 -21.56 -20.81 3.98
C ALA A 103 -22.35 -19.83 3.12
N ARG A 104 -23.24 -20.36 2.28
CA ARG A 104 -24.09 -19.56 1.38
C ARG A 104 -24.98 -18.61 2.18
N LYS A 105 -25.58 -19.10 3.27
CA LYS A 105 -26.47 -18.31 4.12
C LYS A 105 -25.74 -17.19 4.88
N LEU A 106 -24.48 -17.41 5.23
CA LEU A 106 -23.61 -16.38 5.86
C LEU A 106 -22.85 -15.52 4.85
N GLU A 107 -23.08 -15.74 3.56
CA GLU A 107 -22.32 -15.15 2.46
C GLU A 107 -20.79 -15.26 2.63
N LEU A 108 -20.33 -16.47 2.98
CA LEU A 108 -18.92 -16.78 3.16
C LEU A 108 -18.40 -17.65 1.99
N PRO A 109 -17.26 -17.28 1.38
CA PRO A 109 -16.58 -18.16 0.44
C PRO A 109 -16.16 -19.48 1.10
N ASN A 110 -16.36 -20.60 0.41
CA ASN A 110 -16.02 -21.92 0.95
C ASN A 110 -14.52 -22.14 1.18
N TRP A 111 -13.64 -21.38 0.51
CA TRP A 111 -12.20 -21.52 0.68
C TRP A 111 -11.73 -21.11 2.09
N LEU A 112 -12.49 -20.26 2.78
CA LEU A 112 -12.22 -19.84 4.16
C LEU A 112 -12.26 -21.00 5.17
N LYS A 113 -12.87 -22.14 4.82
CA LYS A 113 -12.91 -23.33 5.69
C LYS A 113 -11.52 -23.87 6.04
N LYS A 114 -10.53 -23.58 5.19
CA LYS A 114 -9.15 -24.04 5.36
C LYS A 114 -8.31 -23.10 6.23
N LEU A 115 -8.81 -21.90 6.54
CA LEU A 115 -8.09 -20.97 7.40
C LEU A 115 -8.24 -21.34 8.87
N PRO A 116 -7.19 -21.12 9.67
CA PRO A 116 -7.25 -21.39 11.10
C PRO A 116 -8.06 -20.30 11.83
N PRO A 117 -8.60 -20.55 13.03
CA PRO A 117 -9.28 -19.56 13.87
C PRO A 117 -8.51 -18.23 14.05
N GLU A 118 -7.18 -18.33 14.12
CA GLU A 118 -6.26 -17.21 14.28
C GLU A 118 -6.39 -16.19 13.13
N ALA A 119 -6.81 -16.61 11.93
CA ALA A 119 -7.00 -15.70 10.80
C ALA A 119 -8.10 -14.65 11.00
N PHE A 120 -8.99 -14.86 11.98
CA PHE A 120 -10.20 -14.06 12.17
C PHE A 120 -10.08 -13.12 13.36
N GLU A 121 -9.28 -12.06 13.19
CA GLU A 121 -9.08 -11.02 14.21
C GLU A 121 -10.03 -9.82 14.04
N GLN A 122 -10.31 -9.44 12.79
CA GLN A 122 -11.15 -8.30 12.43
C GLN A 122 -12.50 -8.74 11.85
N PRO A 123 -13.51 -7.85 11.80
CA PRO A 123 -14.74 -8.11 11.06
C PRO A 123 -14.45 -8.48 9.59
N LEU A 124 -15.04 -9.57 9.11
CA LEU A 124 -14.88 -10.00 7.72
C LEU A 124 -15.56 -9.03 6.77
N GLY A 125 -14.78 -8.30 5.98
CA GLY A 125 -15.25 -7.43 4.92
C GLY A 125 -15.75 -8.19 3.68
N GLU A 126 -15.68 -7.52 2.53
CA GLU A 126 -15.88 -8.14 1.24
C GLU A 126 -14.69 -9.03 0.89
N LEU A 127 -14.97 -10.23 0.38
CA LEU A 127 -13.97 -11.25 0.09
C LEU A 127 -14.15 -11.75 -1.34
N PRO A 128 -13.05 -12.10 -2.04
CA PRO A 128 -13.12 -12.67 -3.38
C PRO A 128 -13.94 -13.98 -3.37
N ARG A 129 -14.93 -14.03 -4.28
CA ARG A 129 -15.90 -15.13 -4.38
C ARG A 129 -15.81 -15.91 -5.69
N SER A 130 -14.99 -15.48 -6.66
CA SER A 130 -14.94 -16.16 -7.95
C SER A 130 -14.47 -17.62 -7.79
N GLU A 131 -14.95 -18.48 -8.68
CA GLU A 131 -14.62 -19.90 -8.65
C GLU A 131 -13.12 -20.11 -8.92
N THR A 132 -12.57 -19.39 -9.90
CA THR A 132 -11.14 -19.40 -10.23
C THR A 132 -10.29 -19.01 -9.01
N PHE A 133 -10.67 -17.94 -8.31
CA PHE A 133 -9.99 -17.52 -7.09
C PHE A 133 -10.07 -18.60 -6.00
N SER A 134 -11.28 -19.09 -5.72
CA SER A 134 -11.53 -20.08 -4.67
C SER A 134 -10.72 -21.36 -4.87
N ARG A 135 -10.53 -21.80 -6.12
CA ARG A 135 -9.71 -22.96 -6.47
C ARG A 135 -8.22 -22.71 -6.25
N ARG A 136 -7.71 -21.54 -6.64
CA ARG A 136 -6.27 -21.24 -6.64
C ARG A 136 -5.75 -20.80 -5.28
N VAL A 137 -6.51 -19.99 -4.54
CA VAL A 137 -6.07 -19.45 -3.24
C VAL A 137 -5.84 -20.56 -2.20
N ALA A 138 -6.57 -21.67 -2.33
CA ALA A 138 -6.57 -22.74 -1.34
C ALA A 138 -5.23 -23.50 -1.22
N SER A 139 -4.34 -23.40 -2.22
CA SER A 139 -2.97 -23.91 -2.15
C SER A 139 -1.94 -22.86 -1.72
N ARG A 140 -2.37 -21.60 -1.50
CA ARG A 140 -1.51 -20.45 -1.16
C ARG A 140 -1.77 -19.93 0.25
N LEU A 141 -2.36 -20.77 1.11
CA LEU A 141 -2.58 -20.43 2.51
C LEU A 141 -1.24 -20.37 3.24
N PRO A 142 -1.08 -19.46 4.20
CA PRO A 142 0.15 -19.38 4.97
C PRO A 142 0.34 -20.64 5.81
N HIS A 143 1.56 -21.16 5.82
CA HIS A 143 1.92 -22.32 6.66
C HIS A 143 1.96 -21.94 8.14
N ASP A 144 2.46 -20.74 8.44
CA ASP A 144 2.45 -20.19 9.79
C ASP A 144 1.09 -19.52 10.08
N LYS A 145 0.40 -20.04 11.10
CA LYS A 145 -0.90 -19.54 11.55
C LYS A 145 -0.83 -18.09 12.03
N GLY A 146 0.32 -17.64 12.53
CA GLY A 146 0.53 -16.26 12.98
C GLY A 146 0.41 -15.23 11.86
N GLN A 147 0.66 -15.65 10.60
CA GLN A 147 0.59 -14.81 9.40
C GLN A 147 -0.82 -14.76 8.79
N ALA A 148 -1.69 -15.70 9.15
CA ALA A 148 -3.03 -15.85 8.57
C ALA A 148 -3.93 -14.60 8.66
N PRO A 149 -3.94 -13.80 9.76
CA PRO A 149 -4.75 -12.58 9.81
C PRO A 149 -4.32 -11.55 8.77
N PHE A 150 -3.03 -11.18 8.77
CA PHE A 150 -2.52 -10.17 7.84
C PHE A 150 -2.57 -10.66 6.38
N TRP A 151 -2.32 -11.95 6.14
CA TRP A 151 -2.52 -12.57 4.83
C TRP A 151 -3.97 -12.43 4.34
N LEU A 152 -4.96 -12.73 5.19
CA LEU A 152 -6.38 -12.67 4.81
C LEU A 152 -6.81 -11.24 4.47
N GLU A 153 -6.42 -10.27 5.30
CA GLU A 153 -6.73 -8.86 5.07
C GLU A 153 -6.05 -8.34 3.79
N SER A 154 -4.81 -8.76 3.53
CA SER A 154 -4.06 -8.40 2.31
C SER A 154 -4.70 -8.95 1.04
N VAL A 155 -5.15 -10.20 1.07
CA VAL A 155 -5.83 -10.84 -0.06
C VAL A 155 -7.19 -10.19 -0.34
N ALA A 156 -7.94 -9.87 0.72
CA ALA A 156 -9.21 -9.15 0.61
C ALA A 156 -8.99 -7.76 0.00
N PHE A 157 -8.01 -7.01 0.52
CA PHE A 157 -7.63 -5.70 -0.03
C PHE A 157 -7.20 -5.80 -1.49
N ALA A 158 -6.34 -6.76 -1.84
CA ALA A 158 -5.83 -6.93 -3.19
C ALA A 158 -6.96 -7.16 -4.20
N SER A 159 -7.94 -8.02 -3.90
CA SER A 159 -9.08 -8.27 -4.78
C SER A 159 -9.93 -6.99 -4.94
N LYS A 160 -10.26 -6.32 -3.84
CA LYS A 160 -10.98 -5.04 -3.82
C LYS A 160 -10.26 -3.97 -4.66
N ALA A 161 -8.98 -3.75 -4.38
CA ALA A 161 -8.17 -2.69 -4.97
C ALA A 161 -7.77 -2.96 -6.42
N THR A 162 -7.82 -4.20 -6.90
CA THR A 162 -7.40 -4.60 -8.25
C THR A 162 -8.37 -5.61 -8.90
N HIS A 163 -8.05 -6.89 -8.84
CA HIS A 163 -8.81 -8.02 -9.35
C HIS A 163 -8.25 -9.34 -8.74
N ASP A 164 -8.96 -10.44 -8.93
CA ASP A 164 -8.61 -11.74 -8.33
C ASP A 164 -7.22 -12.28 -8.70
N GLU A 165 -6.74 -12.08 -9.93
CA GLU A 165 -5.41 -12.57 -10.34
C GLU A 165 -4.27 -11.92 -9.53
N PHE A 166 -4.40 -10.65 -9.17
CA PHE A 166 -3.40 -9.94 -8.35
C PHE A 166 -3.52 -10.35 -6.89
N ALA A 167 -4.74 -10.61 -6.40
CA ALA A 167 -4.94 -11.16 -5.05
C ALA A 167 -4.33 -12.56 -4.91
N ILE A 168 -4.46 -13.41 -5.93
CA ILE A 168 -3.79 -14.72 -5.96
C ILE A 168 -2.28 -14.52 -6.00
N TRP A 169 -1.76 -13.70 -6.92
CA TRP A 169 -0.33 -13.41 -6.98
C TRP A 169 0.21 -12.88 -5.65
N LEU A 170 -0.50 -11.97 -4.99
CA LEU A 170 -0.07 -11.41 -3.71
C LEU A 170 -0.04 -12.48 -2.62
N ALA A 171 -1.07 -13.34 -2.57
CA ALA A 171 -1.17 -14.45 -1.60
C ALA A 171 0.03 -15.39 -1.58
N GLU A 172 0.79 -15.43 -2.68
CA GLU A 172 1.96 -16.30 -2.88
C GLU A 172 3.25 -15.70 -2.33
N GLN A 173 3.25 -14.42 -1.97
CA GLN A 173 4.47 -13.69 -1.65
C GLN A 173 4.93 -13.92 -0.19
N PRO A 174 6.25 -14.01 0.06
CA PRO A 174 6.79 -14.29 1.39
C PRO A 174 6.90 -13.03 2.27
N ILE A 175 5.83 -12.24 2.37
CA ILE A 175 5.86 -10.87 2.96
C ILE A 175 4.97 -10.70 4.21
N TYR A 176 4.42 -11.80 4.72
CA TYR A 176 3.38 -11.80 5.75
C TYR A 176 3.90 -12.00 7.18
N ALA A 177 5.21 -12.17 7.35
CA ALA A 177 5.82 -12.32 8.68
C ALA A 177 5.64 -11.06 9.54
N ASP A 178 5.80 -9.88 8.93
CA ASP A 178 5.58 -8.60 9.60
C ASP A 178 4.11 -8.18 9.43
N ARG A 179 3.45 -7.76 10.52
CA ARG A 179 2.10 -7.17 10.42
C ARG A 179 2.15 -5.76 9.82
N GLY A 180 1.00 -5.29 9.35
CA GLY A 180 0.84 -3.95 8.78
C GLY A 180 -0.61 -3.66 8.44
N ASP A 181 -0.87 -2.45 7.99
CA ASP A 181 -2.15 -2.08 7.37
C ASP A 181 -2.06 -2.38 5.86
N PRO A 182 -2.82 -3.34 5.33
CA PRO A 182 -2.77 -3.68 3.91
C PRO A 182 -3.14 -2.52 2.99
N GLU A 183 -4.09 -1.68 3.40
CA GLU A 183 -4.52 -0.53 2.58
C GLU A 183 -3.35 0.44 2.37
N ARG A 184 -2.55 0.67 3.42
CA ARG A 184 -1.34 1.49 3.34
C ARG A 184 -0.21 0.79 2.58
N VAL A 185 0.14 -0.42 3.02
CA VAL A 185 1.33 -1.14 2.54
C VAL A 185 1.24 -1.45 1.05
N PHE A 186 0.06 -1.88 0.57
CA PHE A 186 -0.11 -2.33 -0.81
C PHE A 186 -0.74 -1.29 -1.75
N ALA A 187 -1.08 -0.09 -1.27
CA ALA A 187 -1.80 0.94 -2.05
C ALA A 187 -1.16 1.21 -3.43
N VAL A 188 0.14 1.50 -3.46
CA VAL A 188 0.83 1.86 -4.70
C VAL A 188 0.98 0.67 -5.63
N LEU A 189 1.37 -0.50 -5.08
CA LEU A 189 1.53 -1.73 -5.86
C LEU A 189 0.20 -2.17 -6.49
N ALA A 190 -0.90 -2.06 -5.75
CA ALA A 190 -2.24 -2.32 -6.25
C ALA A 190 -2.65 -1.35 -7.36
N ALA A 191 -2.44 -0.05 -7.17
CA ALA A 191 -2.76 0.94 -8.21
C ALA A 191 -1.95 0.71 -9.49
N TYR A 192 -0.64 0.45 -9.38
CA TYR A 192 0.23 0.07 -10.49
C TYR A 192 -0.28 -1.18 -11.23
N ALA A 193 -0.64 -2.24 -10.48
CA ALA A 193 -1.14 -3.49 -11.07
C ALA A 193 -2.48 -3.28 -11.79
N TRP A 194 -3.36 -2.45 -11.23
CA TRP A 194 -4.61 -2.09 -11.88
C TRP A 194 -4.37 -1.29 -13.17
N PHE A 195 -3.56 -0.23 -13.13
CA PHE A 195 -3.26 0.58 -14.32
C PHE A 195 -2.57 -0.23 -15.43
N SER A 196 -1.77 -1.24 -15.07
CA SER A 196 -1.14 -2.16 -16.03
C SER A 196 -2.16 -2.86 -16.94
N ARG A 197 -3.40 -3.06 -16.49
CA ARG A 197 -4.48 -3.72 -17.24
C ARG A 197 -5.66 -2.81 -17.58
N ALA A 198 -5.68 -1.59 -17.06
CA ALA A 198 -6.74 -0.62 -17.32
C ALA A 198 -6.79 -0.21 -18.80
N PRO A 199 -7.90 0.41 -19.26
CA PRO A 199 -7.94 1.14 -20.52
C PRO A 199 -6.82 2.19 -20.63
N ALA A 200 -6.55 2.66 -21.85
CA ALA A 200 -5.56 3.70 -22.10
C ALA A 200 -5.83 4.94 -21.23
N SER A 201 -4.80 5.41 -20.52
CA SER A 201 -4.83 6.59 -19.67
C SER A 201 -3.41 7.10 -19.48
N GLU A 202 -3.27 8.39 -19.18
CA GLU A 202 -1.96 9.04 -18.97
C GLU A 202 -1.13 8.31 -17.90
N ALA A 203 -1.75 7.88 -16.79
CA ALA A 203 -1.04 7.14 -15.75
C ALA A 203 -0.58 5.73 -16.21
N LYS A 204 -1.30 5.08 -17.13
CA LYS A 204 -0.89 3.80 -17.73
C LYS A 204 0.29 3.98 -18.69
N GLU A 205 0.34 5.07 -19.45
CA GLU A 205 1.45 5.34 -20.39
C GLU A 205 2.81 5.50 -19.68
N LEU A 206 2.81 5.82 -18.38
CA LEU A 206 4.01 5.89 -17.56
C LEU A 206 4.52 4.50 -17.10
N ILE A 207 3.82 3.42 -17.43
CA ILE A 207 4.22 2.06 -17.08
C ILE A 207 5.10 1.48 -18.20
N ILE A 208 6.37 1.22 -17.88
CA ILE A 208 7.31 0.57 -18.80
C ILE A 208 7.23 -0.96 -18.70
N VAL A 209 7.19 -1.49 -17.49
CA VAL A 209 7.00 -2.92 -17.23
C VAL A 209 5.61 -3.08 -16.65
N ALA A 210 4.68 -3.65 -17.42
CA ALA A 210 3.32 -3.91 -16.96
C ALA A 210 3.29 -5.11 -16.00
N TRP A 211 2.46 -5.00 -14.97
CA TRP A 211 2.17 -6.11 -14.07
C TRP A 211 1.46 -7.24 -14.84
N ARG A 212 1.85 -8.48 -14.56
CA ARG A 212 1.23 -9.72 -15.04
C ARG A 212 1.38 -10.80 -13.97
N PRO A 213 0.54 -11.85 -13.93
CA PRO A 213 0.60 -12.87 -12.88
C PRO A 213 1.95 -13.58 -12.74
N GLU A 214 2.75 -13.62 -13.80
CA GLU A 214 4.06 -14.30 -13.85
C GLU A 214 5.22 -13.39 -13.43
N ILE A 215 4.97 -12.11 -13.14
CA ILE A 215 6.02 -11.18 -12.75
C ILE A 215 6.59 -11.57 -11.37
N ALA A 216 7.91 -11.56 -11.25
CA ALA A 216 8.57 -11.73 -9.96
C ALA A 216 8.28 -10.54 -9.03
N PHE A 217 8.27 -10.80 -7.71
CA PHE A 217 7.92 -9.80 -6.71
C PHE A 217 8.83 -8.57 -6.71
N ASP A 218 10.13 -8.80 -6.75
CA ASP A 218 11.18 -7.78 -6.84
C ASP A 218 10.98 -6.88 -8.06
N THR A 219 10.69 -7.48 -9.21
CA THR A 219 10.47 -6.81 -10.48
C THR A 219 9.19 -5.98 -10.43
N ALA A 220 8.11 -6.50 -9.84
CA ALA A 220 6.87 -5.77 -9.66
C ALA A 220 7.03 -4.55 -8.74
N LEU A 221 7.75 -4.69 -7.63
CA LEU A 221 7.99 -3.57 -6.73
C LEU A 221 8.88 -2.50 -7.38
N CYS A 222 9.96 -2.89 -8.07
CA CYS A 222 10.80 -1.96 -8.82
C CYS A 222 10.02 -1.23 -9.91
N ALA A 223 9.15 -1.95 -10.63
CA ALA A 223 8.28 -1.35 -11.65
C ALA A 223 7.25 -0.38 -11.04
N ALA A 224 6.65 -0.73 -9.90
CA ALA A 224 5.72 0.14 -9.17
C ALA A 224 6.42 1.42 -8.66
N LYS A 225 7.64 1.29 -8.12
CA LYS A 225 8.47 2.43 -7.67
C LYS A 225 8.86 3.34 -8.84
N SER A 226 9.29 2.77 -9.96
CA SER A 226 9.60 3.54 -11.18
C SER A 226 8.34 4.26 -11.71
N TRP A 227 7.19 3.59 -11.75
CA TRP A 227 5.92 4.21 -12.11
C TRP A 227 5.55 5.37 -11.18
N LEU A 228 5.67 5.19 -9.86
CA LEU A 228 5.42 6.24 -8.87
C LEU A 228 6.35 7.45 -9.07
N ASN A 229 7.63 7.23 -9.37
CA ASN A 229 8.59 8.30 -9.66
C ASN A 229 8.27 9.04 -10.97
N ARG A 230 7.76 8.35 -12.00
CA ARG A 230 7.27 9.02 -13.22
C ARG A 230 6.03 9.86 -12.97
N LEU A 231 5.09 9.40 -12.13
CA LEU A 231 3.99 10.24 -11.68
C LEU A 231 4.54 11.50 -10.99
N ARG A 232 5.54 11.35 -10.12
CA ARG A 232 6.23 12.46 -9.45
C ARG A 232 6.78 13.47 -10.45
N LEU A 233 7.46 13.02 -11.50
CA LEU A 233 7.96 13.89 -12.58
C LEU A 233 6.85 14.74 -13.18
N ILE A 234 5.72 14.11 -13.56
CA ILE A 234 4.59 14.84 -14.15
C ILE A 234 4.04 15.90 -13.20
N MET A 235 3.90 15.56 -11.91
CA MET A 235 3.31 16.47 -10.92
C MET A 235 4.24 17.61 -10.51
N GLN A 236 5.55 17.38 -10.51
CA GLN A 236 6.53 18.30 -9.92
C GLN A 236 7.29 19.14 -10.97
N LEU A 237 7.47 18.60 -12.19
CA LEU A 237 8.11 19.30 -13.31
C LEU A 237 7.08 19.68 -14.37
N GLN A 238 6.22 20.65 -14.04
CA GLN A 238 5.32 21.28 -15.00
C GLN A 238 6.11 21.96 -16.14
N PRO A 239 5.49 22.23 -17.30
CA PRO A 239 6.13 23.00 -18.36
C PRO A 239 6.72 24.32 -17.81
N GLY A 240 8.00 24.56 -18.10
CA GLY A 240 8.73 25.72 -17.58
C GLY A 240 9.22 25.63 -16.12
N ALA A 241 9.07 24.48 -15.46
CA ALA A 241 9.55 24.32 -14.08
C ALA A 241 11.08 24.39 -13.95
N LEU A 242 11.82 23.97 -14.98
CA LEU A 242 13.27 24.17 -15.07
C LEU A 242 13.53 25.35 -16.00
N LEU A 243 13.94 26.47 -15.43
CA LEU A 243 14.13 27.73 -16.15
C LEU A 243 15.43 27.74 -16.98
N ASP A 244 16.41 26.92 -16.60
CA ASP A 244 17.74 26.87 -17.19
C ASP A 244 18.33 25.45 -17.13
N SER A 245 19.37 25.21 -17.92
CA SER A 245 20.20 23.99 -17.88
C SER A 245 21.46 24.12 -17.02
N TRP A 246 21.67 25.29 -16.40
CA TRP A 246 22.91 25.76 -15.73
C TRP A 246 24.12 25.93 -16.64
N LEU A 247 24.36 24.96 -17.51
CA LEU A 247 25.44 24.93 -18.48
C LEU A 247 24.84 24.80 -19.88
N ASP A 248 25.56 25.29 -20.88
CA ASP A 248 25.10 25.24 -22.26
C ASP A 248 25.28 23.84 -22.83
N GLY A 249 24.30 23.41 -23.63
CA GLY A 249 24.49 22.26 -24.50
C GLY A 249 25.61 22.51 -25.51
N GLY A 250 26.08 21.47 -26.19
CA GLY A 250 27.12 21.63 -27.20
C GLY A 250 27.82 20.34 -27.59
N GLU A 251 28.99 20.47 -28.21
CA GLU A 251 29.76 19.34 -28.71
C GLU A 251 31.20 19.31 -28.19
N ALA A 252 31.71 18.12 -27.91
CA ALA A 252 33.11 17.86 -27.59
C ALA A 252 33.49 16.44 -27.99
N GLU A 253 34.66 16.28 -28.61
CA GLU A 253 35.23 14.98 -28.99
C GLU A 253 34.26 14.09 -29.81
N GLY A 254 33.41 14.69 -30.65
CA GLY A 254 32.42 13.97 -31.45
C GLY A 254 31.17 13.49 -30.69
N TYR A 255 30.99 13.94 -29.44
CA TYR A 255 29.78 13.74 -28.65
C TYR A 255 28.98 15.04 -28.54
N SER A 256 27.66 14.92 -28.51
CA SER A 256 26.76 16.03 -28.19
C SER A 256 26.18 15.90 -26.79
N PHE A 257 26.08 17.04 -26.10
CA PHE A 257 25.57 17.19 -24.75
C PHE A 257 24.28 18.00 -24.81
N VAL A 258 23.14 17.31 -24.63
CA VAL A 258 21.81 17.89 -24.81
C VAL A 258 21.15 18.03 -23.44
N PRO A 259 20.83 19.26 -22.98
CA PRO A 259 20.21 19.45 -21.68
C PRO A 259 18.81 18.83 -21.61
N LEU A 260 18.46 18.25 -20.47
CA LEU A 260 17.16 17.65 -20.19
C LEU A 260 16.36 18.58 -19.28
N THR A 261 15.71 19.57 -19.88
CA THR A 261 15.05 20.70 -19.19
C THR A 261 13.55 20.49 -18.96
N ASP A 262 12.97 19.41 -19.46
CA ASP A 262 11.55 19.13 -19.27
C ASP A 262 11.27 17.64 -19.03
N ARG A 263 10.08 17.36 -18.51
CA ARG A 263 9.63 16.00 -18.18
C ARG A 263 9.64 15.04 -19.37
N ASN A 264 9.34 15.50 -20.59
CA ASN A 264 9.31 14.63 -21.77
C ASN A 264 10.74 14.22 -22.15
N SER A 265 11.67 15.17 -22.16
CA SER A 265 13.09 14.90 -22.41
C SER A 265 13.67 13.89 -21.41
N LEU A 266 13.28 13.98 -20.13
CA LEU A 266 13.70 13.06 -19.07
C LEU A 266 13.10 11.66 -19.26
N LEU A 267 11.82 11.56 -19.63
CA LEU A 267 11.17 10.27 -19.88
C LEU A 267 11.75 9.57 -21.12
N ILE A 268 12.01 10.32 -22.20
CA ILE A 268 12.68 9.81 -23.40
C ILE A 268 14.08 9.29 -23.07
N GLU A 269 14.86 10.06 -22.30
CA GLU A 269 16.19 9.64 -21.86
C GLU A 269 16.11 8.38 -21.00
N ALA A 270 15.23 8.34 -20.00
CA ALA A 270 15.06 7.19 -19.11
C ALA A 270 14.70 5.92 -19.90
N GLN A 271 13.84 6.04 -20.92
CA GLN A 271 13.45 4.93 -21.79
C GLN A 271 14.61 4.48 -22.69
N ALA A 272 15.29 5.41 -23.36
CA ALA A 272 16.41 5.10 -24.26
C ALA A 272 17.57 4.45 -23.51
N MET A 273 17.90 4.98 -22.34
CA MET A 273 19.03 4.54 -21.52
C MET A 273 18.67 3.40 -20.56
N GLN A 274 17.38 3.09 -20.38
CA GLN A 274 16.89 2.11 -19.41
C GLN A 274 17.53 2.32 -18.03
N ASN A 275 17.60 3.60 -17.62
CA ASN A 275 18.30 4.05 -16.42
C ASN A 275 17.34 4.80 -15.49
N CYS A 276 17.88 5.34 -14.40
CA CYS A 276 17.11 5.98 -13.34
C CYS A 276 16.88 7.49 -13.55
N ALA A 277 16.96 8.01 -14.78
CA ALA A 277 16.73 9.44 -15.02
C ALA A 277 15.33 9.92 -14.57
N ASP A 278 14.35 9.01 -14.56
CA ASP A 278 12.99 9.28 -14.06
C ASP A 278 12.88 9.45 -12.53
N GLN A 279 13.94 9.15 -11.78
CA GLN A 279 13.99 9.28 -10.32
C GLN A 279 14.47 10.67 -9.86
N TYR A 280 14.93 11.52 -10.78
CA TYR A 280 15.57 12.78 -10.47
C TYR A 280 14.62 13.95 -10.18
N ALA A 281 13.29 13.73 -10.23
CA ALA A 281 12.29 14.79 -10.06
C ALA A 281 12.55 15.67 -8.83
N GLU A 282 12.86 15.06 -7.68
CA GLU A 282 13.13 15.82 -6.45
C GLU A 282 14.39 16.68 -6.52
N ARG A 283 15.48 16.08 -7.03
CA ARG A 283 16.78 16.75 -7.10
C ARG A 283 16.73 17.90 -8.10
N LEU A 284 16.06 17.70 -9.23
CA LEU A 284 15.77 18.74 -10.21
C LEU A 284 14.88 19.84 -9.62
N ALA A 285 13.81 19.44 -8.92
CA ALA A 285 12.86 20.35 -8.30
C ALA A 285 13.50 21.27 -7.25
N ARG A 286 14.47 20.74 -6.49
CA ARG A 286 15.22 21.46 -5.45
C ARG A 286 16.49 22.13 -5.96
N GLU A 287 16.71 22.16 -7.27
CA GLU A 287 17.93 22.74 -7.87
C GLU A 287 19.23 22.14 -7.32
N ARG A 288 19.23 20.83 -7.07
CA ARG A 288 20.42 20.09 -6.65
C ARG A 288 21.24 19.56 -7.82
N CYS A 289 20.63 19.45 -9.00
CA CYS A 289 21.33 19.05 -10.21
C CYS A 289 20.64 19.53 -11.50
N ARG A 290 21.34 19.32 -12.61
CA ARG A 290 20.80 19.29 -13.98
C ARG A 290 21.29 18.04 -14.70
N LEU A 291 20.50 17.56 -15.64
CA LEU A 291 20.80 16.36 -16.41
C LEU A 291 21.02 16.70 -17.87
N PHE A 292 21.92 15.95 -18.50
CA PHE A 292 22.22 16.04 -19.93
C PHE A 292 22.21 14.65 -20.54
N SER A 293 21.63 14.52 -21.72
CA SER A 293 21.79 13.38 -22.61
C SER A 293 23.13 13.52 -23.32
N VAL A 294 23.99 12.51 -23.22
CA VAL A 294 25.24 12.42 -23.97
C VAL A 294 25.01 11.50 -25.15
N ARG A 295 25.25 12.01 -26.36
CA ARG A 295 24.95 11.31 -27.61
C ARG A 295 26.18 11.22 -28.51
N LYS A 296 26.29 10.13 -29.27
CA LYS A 296 27.30 9.94 -30.32
C LYS A 296 26.60 9.61 -31.63
N GLY A 297 26.81 10.42 -32.66
CA GLY A 297 26.08 10.28 -33.93
C GLY A 297 24.55 10.27 -33.74
N GLY A 298 24.03 11.11 -32.84
CA GLY A 298 22.61 11.19 -32.51
C GLY A 298 22.07 10.10 -31.58
N THR A 299 22.83 9.04 -31.29
CA THR A 299 22.41 7.93 -30.43
C THR A 299 22.74 8.21 -28.96
N HIS A 300 21.82 7.92 -28.04
CA HIS A 300 22.03 8.04 -26.60
C HIS A 300 23.08 7.04 -26.11
N VAL A 301 24.14 7.52 -25.47
CA VAL A 301 25.26 6.67 -24.99
C VAL A 301 25.52 6.80 -23.49
N ALA A 302 25.21 7.95 -22.90
CA ALA A 302 25.29 8.15 -21.46
C ALA A 302 24.32 9.25 -21.00
N THR A 303 23.99 9.25 -19.72
CA THR A 303 23.32 10.38 -19.04
C THR A 303 24.31 11.00 -18.06
N LEU A 304 24.45 12.31 -18.15
CA LEU A 304 25.36 13.13 -17.36
C LEU A 304 24.58 13.93 -16.32
N GLU A 305 25.06 13.93 -15.09
CA GLU A 305 24.56 14.75 -13.99
C GLU A 305 25.58 15.84 -13.64
N ILE A 306 25.10 17.08 -13.63
CA ILE A 306 25.84 18.24 -13.15
C ILE A 306 25.25 18.69 -11.83
N GLY A 307 26.11 18.87 -10.83
CA GLY A 307 25.73 19.28 -9.48
C GLY A 307 26.80 20.14 -8.81
N PRO A 308 26.54 20.63 -7.59
CA PRO A 308 27.54 21.34 -6.79
C PRO A 308 28.77 20.47 -6.50
N HIS A 309 29.96 21.07 -6.57
CA HIS A 309 31.20 20.42 -6.19
C HIS A 309 31.23 20.16 -4.67
N ALA A 310 31.61 18.95 -4.27
CA ALA A 310 31.52 18.52 -2.87
C ALA A 310 32.44 19.30 -1.91
N ARG A 311 33.51 19.92 -2.44
CA ARG A 311 34.52 20.63 -1.64
C ARG A 311 34.62 22.13 -1.95
N GLU A 312 34.12 22.55 -3.11
CA GLU A 312 34.28 23.93 -3.59
C GLU A 312 32.89 24.55 -3.72
N THR A 313 32.50 25.30 -2.70
CA THR A 313 31.19 25.93 -2.66
C THR A 313 31.03 26.90 -3.84
N GLY A 314 29.92 26.74 -4.55
CA GLY A 314 29.60 27.60 -5.69
C GLY A 314 30.25 27.19 -7.01
N VAL A 315 30.93 26.04 -7.07
CA VAL A 315 31.47 25.47 -8.31
C VAL A 315 30.61 24.29 -8.75
N LEU A 316 30.29 24.21 -10.05
CA LEU A 316 29.60 23.06 -10.64
C LEU A 316 30.61 22.00 -11.11
N THR A 317 30.23 20.74 -10.99
CA THR A 317 31.05 19.60 -11.43
C THR A 317 30.20 18.47 -12.00
N ILE A 318 30.86 17.51 -12.64
CA ILE A 318 30.25 16.24 -13.02
C ILE A 318 30.09 15.40 -11.75
N THR A 319 28.86 15.26 -11.27
CA THR A 319 28.57 14.43 -10.10
C THR A 319 28.39 12.96 -10.50
N GLN A 320 27.93 12.71 -11.72
CA GLN A 320 27.74 11.36 -12.24
C GLN A 320 27.73 11.31 -13.78
N LEU A 321 28.28 10.24 -14.36
CA LEU A 321 28.10 9.88 -15.76
C LEU A 321 27.83 8.38 -15.86
N LYS A 322 26.68 7.99 -16.42
CA LYS A 322 26.23 6.59 -16.51
C LYS A 322 25.80 6.22 -17.91
N ALA A 323 26.24 5.05 -18.37
CA ALA A 323 25.76 4.43 -19.59
C ALA A 323 24.39 3.75 -19.38
N ARG A 324 23.94 3.03 -20.41
CA ARG A 324 22.70 2.26 -20.40
C ARG A 324 22.64 1.32 -19.18
N HIS A 325 21.48 1.14 -18.58
CA HIS A 325 21.28 0.32 -17.37
C HIS A 325 22.07 0.78 -16.14
N ASN A 326 22.40 2.07 -16.05
CA ASN A 326 23.26 2.63 -15.00
C ASN A 326 24.67 2.01 -14.96
N MET A 327 25.14 1.44 -16.06
CA MET A 327 26.50 0.91 -16.17
C MET A 327 27.54 2.05 -16.18
N PRO A 328 28.82 1.78 -15.86
CA PRO A 328 29.89 2.74 -16.04
C PRO A 328 29.93 3.24 -17.50
N ALA A 329 30.10 4.55 -17.67
CA ALA A 329 30.33 5.13 -19.00
C ALA A 329 31.75 4.80 -19.51
N SER A 330 31.92 4.81 -20.84
CA SER A 330 33.22 4.56 -21.46
C SER A 330 34.21 5.69 -21.16
N ILE A 331 35.51 5.41 -21.31
CA ILE A 331 36.58 6.39 -21.08
C ILE A 331 36.44 7.56 -22.05
N GLU A 332 36.06 7.30 -23.30
CA GLU A 332 35.86 8.32 -24.32
C GLU A 332 34.69 9.25 -23.95
N ALA A 333 33.61 8.71 -23.39
CA ALA A 333 32.50 9.53 -22.90
C ALA A 333 32.93 10.43 -21.72
N TRP A 334 33.78 9.93 -20.83
CA TRP A 334 34.36 10.73 -19.75
C TRP A 334 35.28 11.84 -20.27
N GLN A 335 36.17 11.53 -21.20
CA GLN A 335 37.06 12.51 -21.83
C GLN A 335 36.26 13.60 -22.53
N ALA A 336 35.23 13.22 -23.31
CA ALA A 336 34.33 14.15 -23.95
C ALA A 336 33.59 15.03 -22.93
N ALA A 337 33.13 14.46 -21.81
CA ALA A 337 32.41 15.22 -20.79
C ALA A 337 33.30 16.26 -20.11
N TYR A 338 34.56 15.93 -19.79
CA TYR A 338 35.51 16.91 -19.24
C TYR A 338 35.90 17.98 -20.27
N ALA A 339 36.12 17.60 -21.54
CA ALA A 339 36.39 18.54 -22.62
C ALA A 339 35.20 19.47 -22.91
N TRP A 340 33.97 18.99 -22.76
CA TRP A 340 32.76 19.83 -22.82
C TRP A 340 32.68 20.76 -21.60
N LEU A 341 32.94 20.25 -20.39
CA LEU A 341 32.90 21.05 -19.17
C LEU A 341 33.92 22.19 -19.18
N SER A 342 35.13 21.97 -19.72
CA SER A 342 36.18 22.99 -19.80
C SER A 342 35.83 24.16 -20.74
N LYS A 343 34.84 23.99 -21.62
CA LYS A 343 34.35 25.06 -22.51
C LYS A 343 33.28 25.93 -21.86
N GLN A 344 32.81 25.59 -20.66
CA GLN A 344 31.70 26.26 -20.01
C GLN A 344 32.17 27.53 -19.29
N SER A 345 31.46 28.64 -19.51
CA SER A 345 31.69 29.91 -18.81
C SER A 345 30.93 30.01 -17.48
N GLY A 346 29.86 29.24 -17.32
CA GLY A 346 28.94 29.26 -16.16
C GLY A 346 29.29 28.32 -15.00
N LEU A 347 30.56 27.89 -14.85
CA LEU A 347 30.95 26.92 -13.81
C LEU A 347 30.80 27.46 -12.38
N LYS A 348 30.86 28.78 -12.20
CA LYS A 348 30.59 29.42 -10.91
C LYS A 348 29.10 29.71 -10.77
N ARG A 349 28.43 29.00 -9.86
CA ARG A 349 27.03 29.21 -9.51
C ARG A 349 26.85 29.11 -8.00
N LEU A 350 26.56 30.24 -7.36
CA LEU A 350 26.22 30.23 -5.94
C LEU A 350 24.93 29.42 -5.73
N PRO A 351 24.89 28.52 -4.74
CA PRO A 351 23.66 27.80 -4.42
C PRO A 351 22.58 28.82 -4.03
N PRO A 352 21.32 28.61 -4.43
CA PRO A 352 20.24 29.51 -4.03
C PRO A 352 20.14 29.51 -2.49
N MET A 353 20.07 30.70 -1.88
CA MET A 353 19.95 30.82 -0.42
C MET A 353 18.68 30.14 0.12
N ILE A 354 17.63 30.10 -0.70
CA ILE A 354 16.37 29.45 -0.41
C ILE A 354 16.09 28.49 -1.56
N SER A 355 15.97 27.20 -1.25
CA SER A 355 15.58 26.21 -2.26
C SER A 355 14.19 26.55 -2.81
N PRO A 356 13.98 26.52 -4.13
CA PRO A 356 12.67 26.80 -4.69
C PRO A 356 11.67 25.76 -4.21
N GLU A 357 10.54 26.24 -3.69
CA GLU A 357 9.42 25.35 -3.39
C GLU A 357 8.70 25.00 -4.67
N ARG A 358 8.78 23.73 -5.07
CA ARG A 358 8.00 23.17 -6.17
C ARG A 358 7.03 22.14 -5.60
N PRO A 359 5.82 22.58 -5.19
CA PRO A 359 4.80 21.68 -4.68
C PRO A 359 4.31 20.74 -5.79
N PHE A 360 3.65 19.65 -5.40
CA PHE A 360 3.01 18.78 -6.37
C PHE A 360 1.79 19.46 -6.97
N ASP A 361 1.63 19.35 -8.30
CA ASP A 361 0.40 19.74 -8.97
C ASP A 361 -0.74 18.78 -8.58
N GLU A 362 -1.61 19.25 -7.70
CA GLU A 362 -2.77 18.51 -7.23
C GLU A 362 -3.76 18.21 -8.37
N LYS A 363 -3.88 19.09 -9.38
CA LYS A 363 -4.76 18.84 -10.53
C LYS A 363 -4.23 17.68 -11.36
N ALA A 364 -2.91 17.61 -11.58
CA ALA A 364 -2.27 16.48 -12.24
C ALA A 364 -2.49 15.18 -11.45
N TRP A 365 -2.30 15.18 -10.12
CA TRP A 365 -2.56 13.99 -9.29
C TRP A 365 -4.00 13.48 -9.43
N ARG A 366 -4.98 14.39 -9.31
CA ARG A 366 -6.41 14.03 -9.46
C ARG A 366 -6.70 13.47 -10.85
N ARG A 367 -6.18 14.10 -11.91
CA ARG A 367 -6.34 13.65 -13.30
C ARG A 367 -5.75 12.25 -13.51
N LEU A 368 -4.50 12.04 -13.08
CA LEU A 368 -3.78 10.76 -13.23
C LEU A 368 -4.50 9.63 -12.48
N MET A 369 -5.01 9.89 -11.28
CA MET A 369 -5.67 8.87 -10.45
C MET A 369 -7.18 8.70 -10.73
N ALA A 370 -7.80 9.62 -11.47
CA ALA A 370 -9.25 9.61 -11.71
C ALA A 370 -9.78 8.26 -12.23
N PRO A 371 -9.16 7.61 -13.23
CA PRO A 371 -9.65 6.31 -13.72
C PRO A 371 -9.70 5.24 -12.62
N TYR A 372 -8.65 5.18 -11.80
CA TYR A 372 -8.55 4.22 -10.70
C TYR A 372 -9.58 4.51 -9.61
N ARG A 373 -9.74 5.78 -9.22
CA ARG A 373 -10.72 6.20 -8.20
C ARG A 373 -12.15 5.91 -8.65
N THR A 374 -12.48 6.19 -9.91
CA THR A 374 -13.81 5.87 -10.47
C THR A 374 -14.08 4.37 -10.41
N ALA A 375 -13.11 3.54 -10.78
CA ALA A 375 -13.27 2.08 -10.78
C ALA A 375 -13.30 1.45 -9.37
N LYS A 376 -12.70 2.11 -8.37
CA LYS A 376 -12.42 1.55 -7.04
C LYS A 376 -13.05 2.32 -5.89
N SER A 377 -14.28 2.81 -6.10
CA SER A 377 -15.10 3.46 -5.06
C SER A 377 -14.35 4.60 -4.36
N GLY A 378 -13.65 5.42 -5.14
CA GLY A 378 -12.85 6.54 -4.67
C GLY A 378 -11.40 6.21 -4.26
N ALA A 379 -11.05 4.92 -4.14
CA ALA A 379 -9.75 4.42 -3.68
C ALA A 379 -9.24 5.17 -2.43
N PRO A 380 -9.95 5.04 -1.27
CA PRO A 380 -9.64 5.81 -0.06
C PRO A 380 -8.23 5.54 0.51
N TRP A 381 -7.62 4.42 0.15
CA TRP A 381 -6.24 4.05 0.52
C TRP A 381 -5.17 4.92 -0.17
N LEU A 382 -5.51 5.67 -1.21
CA LEU A 382 -4.62 6.66 -1.82
C LEU A 382 -5.03 8.08 -1.43
N PRO A 383 -4.07 8.95 -1.05
CA PRO A 383 -4.37 10.29 -0.57
C PRO A 383 -5.11 11.12 -1.63
N GLN A 384 -6.22 11.76 -1.26
CA GLN A 384 -6.95 12.64 -2.19
C GLN A 384 -6.11 13.85 -2.62
N ARG A 385 -5.33 14.38 -1.69
CA ARG A 385 -4.36 15.47 -1.92
C ARG A 385 -2.96 14.97 -1.68
N LEU A 386 -2.08 15.23 -2.64
CA LEU A 386 -0.69 14.83 -2.54
C LEU A 386 0.17 15.97 -1.96
N THR A 387 0.92 15.67 -0.92
CA THR A 387 1.93 16.54 -0.32
C THR A 387 3.27 15.82 -0.33
N GLN A 388 4.37 16.53 -0.07
CA GLN A 388 5.69 15.88 0.06
C GLN A 388 5.68 14.79 1.14
N ALA A 389 5.00 15.03 2.27
CA ALA A 389 4.89 14.05 3.36
C ALA A 389 4.06 12.82 2.95
N THR A 390 2.93 12.98 2.28
CA THR A 390 2.12 11.82 1.86
C THR A 390 2.79 11.02 0.75
N PHE A 391 3.53 11.67 -0.15
CA PHE A 391 4.34 10.98 -1.16
C PHE A 391 5.51 10.23 -0.53
N ALA A 392 6.25 10.86 0.39
CA ALA A 392 7.34 10.21 1.12
C ALA A 392 6.84 8.98 1.89
N ARG A 393 5.63 9.04 2.47
CA ARG A 393 5.01 7.87 3.10
C ARG A 393 4.75 6.73 2.12
N MET A 394 4.13 7.01 0.98
CA MET A 394 3.91 6.00 -0.06
C MET A 394 5.23 5.36 -0.53
N ASP A 395 6.30 6.16 -0.57
CA ASP A 395 7.62 5.66 -0.92
C ASP A 395 8.21 4.75 0.16
N MET A 396 8.15 5.18 1.43
CA MET A 396 8.56 4.36 2.57
C MET A 396 7.78 3.05 2.65
N ASP A 397 6.50 3.05 2.28
CA ASP A 397 5.67 1.84 2.27
C ASP A 397 6.15 0.83 1.20
N LEU A 398 6.58 1.31 0.02
CA LEU A 398 7.24 0.45 -0.97
C LEU A 398 8.61 -0.04 -0.49
N CYS A 399 9.41 0.79 0.19
CA CYS A 399 10.67 0.39 0.79
C CYS A 399 10.47 -0.69 1.88
N ASP A 400 9.41 -0.57 2.69
CA ASP A 400 9.06 -1.59 3.69
C ASP A 400 8.67 -2.91 3.01
N LEU A 401 7.91 -2.86 1.91
CA LEU A 401 7.62 -4.05 1.10
C LEU A 401 8.87 -4.70 0.53
N ALA A 402 9.81 -3.91 0.01
CA ALA A 402 11.08 -4.40 -0.50
C ALA A 402 11.87 -5.13 0.60
N ARG A 403 11.93 -4.54 1.81
CA ARG A 403 12.55 -5.16 2.98
C ARG A 403 11.90 -6.48 3.35
N ARG A 404 10.56 -6.52 3.43
CA ARG A 404 9.79 -7.74 3.76
C ARG A 404 10.02 -8.85 2.72
N GLY A 405 10.13 -8.50 1.45
CA GLY A 405 10.37 -9.44 0.36
C GLY A 405 11.84 -9.80 0.13
N GLY A 406 12.78 -9.28 0.94
CA GLY A 406 14.22 -9.55 0.77
C GLY A 406 14.81 -8.96 -0.51
N VAL A 407 14.23 -7.88 -1.05
CA VAL A 407 14.70 -7.24 -2.28
C VAL A 407 15.94 -6.40 -1.98
N THR A 408 17.12 -6.91 -2.33
CA THR A 408 18.42 -6.28 -2.06
C THR A 408 18.80 -5.23 -3.10
N SER A 409 18.33 -5.37 -4.34
CA SER A 409 18.57 -4.43 -5.44
C SER A 409 17.52 -3.33 -5.50
N TRP A 410 17.02 -2.88 -4.35
CA TRP A 410 16.11 -1.73 -4.29
C TRP A 410 16.83 -0.50 -4.80
N LEU A 411 16.35 0.08 -5.89
CA LEU A 411 16.98 1.22 -6.59
C LEU A 411 17.06 2.43 -5.64
N PHE A 412 18.17 2.46 -4.91
CA PHE A 412 18.80 3.46 -4.05
C PHE A 412 17.91 4.58 -3.46
N THR A 413 17.83 4.57 -2.13
CA THR A 413 17.31 5.61 -1.21
C THR A 413 17.84 7.01 -1.46
#